data_AF-A0AAV6CDQ0-F1
#
_entry.id   AF-A0AAV6CDQ0-F1
#
_cell.length_a   1.000
_cell.length_b   1.000
_cell.length_c   1.000
_cell.angle_alpha   90.00
_cell.angle_beta   90.00
_cell.angle_gamma   90.00
#
_symmetry.space_group_name_H-M   'P 1'
#
loop_
_entity.id
_entity.type
_entity.pdbx_description
1 polymer ?
#
loop_
_entity_poly.entity_id
_entity_poly.type
_entity_poly.pdbx_seq_one_letter_code
_entity_poly.pdbx_strand_id
1 'polypeptide(L)'
;MATLLTLLWVCCFVRAAQKPVWEFKVDVRVSPDLAVSHRGLGAVREKVEHQFREVNRLFNVAGAFEGEIRFSVASLTILNLAPLQAVYGSPSPNSFQLIYDNKDYNPWYFPDARTVLFGWPDNYFGGPFSAKATESLVHEFGHARGAIDLYGLNVLTQNNPIAPLGYTPEPTVMSVSYGTTLWDEHSRGLINAAGATPQISLALLRNSFPRQMRILARDEAGRSLPNATVRLYPVEWYSEKVSTNVVLTGQTDASGLWVLPVNPFQPGTPGKHWQIAYPNFLVEVQAEGKTGYEWLPLTFVQSACFAAPERPFTLLVETTPIHYGEWIAARLPNASEGERAGPADPDGDGLPNDLEYVYRLNPSQRSKLWQVPACRELRLTLPTPRSVDMDCTVQTLGSSQISGEWAPVMTELIPTSDGFFRLSPLRVEATQQFFRVQVDSLY
;
A
#
# COMPACT_ATOMS: atom_id res chain seq x y z
N MET A 1 -30.33 55.70 -35.45
CA MET A 1 -30.85 54.89 -34.32
C MET A 1 -29.92 53.70 -34.14
N ALA A 2 -28.98 53.80 -33.19
CA ALA A 2 -28.09 52.70 -32.83
C ALA A 2 -28.54 52.20 -31.45
N THR A 3 -28.99 50.96 -31.40
CA THR A 3 -29.53 50.33 -30.19
C THR A 3 -28.38 49.82 -29.33
N LEU A 4 -28.19 50.43 -28.17
CA LEU A 4 -27.21 50.02 -27.17
C LEU A 4 -27.77 48.81 -26.40
N LEU A 5 -27.18 47.63 -26.60
CA LEU A 5 -27.42 46.45 -25.75
C LEU A 5 -26.50 46.53 -24.53
N THR A 6 -27.08 46.82 -23.37
CA THR A 6 -26.38 46.78 -22.08
C THR A 6 -26.43 45.35 -21.55
N LEU A 7 -25.30 44.64 -21.57
CA LEU A 7 -25.14 43.36 -20.88
C LEU A 7 -25.10 43.62 -19.36
N LEU A 8 -26.14 43.20 -18.64
CA LEU A 8 -26.11 43.11 -17.18
C LEU A 8 -25.32 41.84 -16.79
N TRP A 9 -24.08 42.03 -16.31
CA TRP A 9 -23.36 41.00 -15.57
C TRP A 9 -23.95 40.87 -14.17
N VAL A 10 -24.77 39.86 -13.95
CA VAL A 10 -25.17 39.45 -12.60
C VAL A 10 -24.02 38.63 -12.02
N CYS A 11 -23.15 39.29 -11.26
CA CYS A 11 -22.19 38.60 -10.39
C CYS A 11 -22.95 37.92 -9.25
N CYS A 12 -23.34 36.66 -9.45
CA CYS A 12 -23.75 35.79 -8.35
C CYS A 12 -22.54 35.52 -7.45
N PHE A 13 -22.35 36.33 -6.41
CA PHE A 13 -21.48 35.96 -5.31
C PHE A 13 -22.09 34.77 -4.58
N VAL A 14 -21.67 33.56 -4.93
CA VAL A 14 -21.89 32.39 -4.08
C VAL A 14 -21.03 32.63 -2.84
N ARG A 15 -21.64 33.13 -1.77
CA ARG A 15 -21.00 33.21 -0.46
C ARG A 15 -20.74 31.77 -0.03
N ALA A 16 -19.48 31.34 -0.09
CA ALA A 16 -19.08 30.05 0.45
C ALA A 16 -19.56 29.97 1.89
N ALA A 17 -20.38 28.98 2.22
CA ALA A 17 -20.84 28.76 3.58
C ALA A 17 -19.60 28.54 4.46
N GLN A 18 -19.50 29.31 5.55
CA GLN A 18 -18.41 29.15 6.51
C GLN A 18 -18.51 27.74 7.12
N LYS A 19 -17.40 27.01 7.14
CA LYS A 19 -17.35 25.67 7.76
C LYS A 19 -17.77 25.75 9.24
N PRO A 20 -18.49 24.76 9.77
CA PRO A 20 -18.75 24.68 11.20
C PRO A 20 -17.43 24.55 11.98
N VAL A 21 -17.38 25.08 13.20
CA VAL A 21 -16.24 24.88 14.10
C VAL A 21 -16.55 23.71 15.03
N TRP A 22 -15.65 22.74 15.07
CA TRP A 22 -15.70 21.59 15.98
C TRP A 22 -14.68 21.80 17.10
N GLU A 23 -15.16 22.30 18.23
CA GLU A 23 -14.31 22.65 19.38
C GLU A 23 -14.18 21.50 20.38
N PHE A 24 -12.94 21.24 20.81
CA PHE A 24 -12.58 20.21 21.78
C PHE A 24 -11.71 20.80 22.87
N LYS A 25 -12.20 20.70 24.11
CA LYS A 25 -11.51 21.21 25.30
C LYS A 25 -10.53 20.16 25.83
N VAL A 26 -9.29 20.54 26.07
CA VAL A 26 -8.22 19.65 26.51
C VAL A 26 -7.70 20.08 27.88
N ASP A 27 -7.76 19.17 28.84
CA ASP A 27 -7.08 19.35 30.12
C ASP A 27 -5.63 18.92 30.00
N VAL A 28 -4.72 19.88 30.13
CA VAL A 28 -3.29 19.64 30.04
C VAL A 28 -2.70 19.44 31.43
N ARG A 29 -1.95 18.36 31.61
CA ARG A 29 -1.24 18.07 32.85
C ARG A 29 0.23 17.83 32.55
N VAL A 30 1.09 18.26 33.45
CA VAL A 30 2.53 18.25 33.24
C VAL A 30 3.19 17.55 34.42
N SER A 31 4.12 16.64 34.17
CA SER A 31 4.89 16.03 35.26
C SER A 31 5.73 17.09 35.99
N PRO A 32 5.94 16.95 37.31
CA PRO A 32 6.74 17.90 38.08
C PRO A 32 8.13 18.14 37.47
N ASP A 33 8.77 17.06 37.01
CA ASP A 33 10.11 17.10 36.42
C ASP A 33 10.15 17.94 35.15
N LEU A 34 9.15 17.78 34.27
CA LEU A 34 9.03 18.59 33.05
C LEU A 34 8.76 20.06 33.37
N ALA A 35 7.91 20.33 34.38
CA ALA A 35 7.65 21.69 34.81
C ALA A 35 8.94 22.36 35.32
N VAL A 36 9.77 21.64 36.10
CA VAL A 36 11.04 22.15 36.61
C VAL A 36 12.04 22.38 35.47
N SER A 37 12.22 21.43 34.55
CA SER A 37 13.18 21.56 33.43
C SER A 37 12.85 22.75 32.52
N HIS A 38 11.58 23.13 32.46
CA HIS A 38 11.10 24.26 31.65
C HIS A 38 10.78 25.51 32.45
N ARG A 39 11.39 25.72 33.62
CA ARG A 39 11.31 26.97 34.41
C ARG A 39 9.91 27.26 34.97
N GLY A 40 9.16 26.22 35.30
CA GLY A 40 7.86 26.28 35.95
C GLY A 40 6.68 26.34 34.99
N LEU A 41 5.48 26.23 35.57
CA LEU A 41 4.22 26.09 34.82
C LEU A 41 3.90 27.29 33.90
N GLY A 42 4.36 28.50 34.24
CA GLY A 42 4.17 29.70 33.43
C GLY A 42 4.88 29.61 32.07
N ALA A 43 6.15 29.24 32.06
CA ALA A 43 6.90 29.05 30.81
C ALA A 43 6.41 27.83 30.01
N VAL A 44 5.95 26.77 30.69
CA VAL A 44 5.29 25.64 30.02
C VAL A 44 3.97 26.08 29.36
N ARG A 45 3.20 26.96 30.00
CA ARG A 45 1.94 27.48 29.43
C ARG A 45 2.15 28.11 28.06
N GLU A 46 3.13 29.00 27.93
CA GLU A 46 3.41 29.67 26.65
C GLU A 46 3.75 28.66 25.55
N LYS A 47 4.52 27.61 25.88
CA LYS A 47 4.88 26.52 24.96
C LYS A 47 3.69 25.67 24.56
N VAL A 48 2.84 25.30 25.52
CA VAL A 48 1.60 24.53 25.27
C VAL A 48 0.65 25.34 24.39
N GLU A 49 0.43 26.62 24.70
CA GLU A 49 -0.44 27.49 23.91
C GLU A 49 0.09 27.68 22.48
N HIS A 50 1.41 27.81 22.31
CA HIS A 50 2.03 27.81 20.99
C HIS A 50 1.81 26.49 20.25
N GLN A 51 2.06 25.36 20.91
CA GLN A 51 1.90 24.04 20.31
C GLN A 51 0.45 23.78 19.89
N PHE A 52 -0.54 24.18 20.68
CA PHE A 52 -1.96 24.06 20.30
C PHE A 52 -2.34 24.93 19.11
N ARG A 53 -1.75 26.12 18.94
CA ARG A 53 -1.93 26.91 17.71
C ARG A 53 -1.41 26.15 16.49
N GLU A 54 -0.24 25.54 16.61
CA GLU A 54 0.34 24.75 15.51
C GLU A 54 -0.42 23.44 15.24
N VAL A 55 -0.85 22.71 16.28
CA VAL A 55 -1.74 21.54 16.13
C VAL A 55 -3.00 21.93 15.36
N ASN A 56 -3.67 23.00 15.76
CA ASN A 56 -4.85 23.49 15.05
C ASN A 56 -4.53 23.89 13.60
N ARG A 57 -3.39 24.54 13.35
CA ARG A 57 -2.96 24.88 11.98
C ARG A 57 -2.75 23.63 11.11
N LEU A 58 -2.14 22.59 11.67
CA LEU A 58 -1.84 21.34 10.97
C LEU A 58 -3.06 20.45 10.74
N PHE A 59 -4.06 20.46 11.64
CA PHE A 59 -5.35 19.83 11.38
C PHE A 59 -6.13 20.53 10.25
N ASN A 60 -6.04 21.86 10.17
CA ASN A 60 -6.86 22.67 9.26
C ASN A 60 -6.16 23.05 7.96
N VAL A 61 -5.31 22.17 7.41
CA VAL A 61 -4.79 22.36 6.04
C VAL A 61 -5.95 22.40 5.04
N ALA A 62 -5.76 23.14 3.94
CA ALA A 62 -6.83 23.41 2.99
C ALA A 62 -7.49 22.10 2.48
N GLY A 63 -8.80 22.00 2.64
CA GLY A 63 -9.58 20.85 2.20
C GLY A 63 -9.54 19.61 3.10
N ALA A 64 -8.82 19.62 4.23
CA ALA A 64 -8.73 18.45 5.12
C ALA A 64 -10.10 17.96 5.59
N PHE A 65 -10.88 18.82 6.25
CA PHE A 65 -12.15 18.45 6.88
C PHE A 65 -13.30 19.37 6.46
N GLU A 66 -14.53 18.90 6.65
CA GLU A 66 -15.76 19.68 6.41
C GLU A 66 -15.99 20.74 7.49
N GLY A 67 -15.46 20.53 8.70
CA GLY A 67 -15.42 21.50 9.78
C GLY A 67 -14.00 22.01 10.06
N GLU A 68 -13.90 23.14 10.75
CA GLU A 68 -12.66 23.63 11.35
C GLU A 68 -12.46 22.93 12.71
N ILE A 69 -11.39 22.16 12.85
CA ILE A 69 -11.03 21.50 14.11
C ILE A 69 -10.39 22.52 15.04
N ARG A 70 -10.87 22.60 16.28
CA ARG A 70 -10.28 23.49 17.28
C ARG A 70 -10.06 22.79 18.61
N PHE A 71 -8.82 22.47 18.91
CA PHE A 71 -8.40 22.08 20.25
C PHE A 71 -8.08 23.33 21.06
N SER A 72 -8.66 23.46 22.26
CA SER A 72 -8.42 24.56 23.19
C SER A 72 -8.00 24.05 24.56
N VAL A 73 -7.02 24.70 25.19
CA VAL A 73 -6.55 24.36 26.54
C VAL A 73 -7.59 24.83 27.54
N ALA A 74 -8.26 23.88 28.21
CA ALA A 74 -9.26 24.17 29.24
C ALA A 74 -8.62 24.38 30.61
N SER A 75 -7.60 23.59 30.94
CA SER A 75 -6.80 23.75 32.14
C SER A 75 -5.36 23.33 31.89
N LEU A 76 -4.44 23.84 32.72
CA LEU A 76 -3.03 23.45 32.73
C LEU A 76 -2.60 23.31 34.19
N THR A 77 -2.20 22.10 34.58
CA THR A 77 -1.86 21.75 35.97
C THR A 77 -0.62 20.89 36.08
N ILE A 78 -0.01 20.85 37.27
CA ILE A 78 1.07 19.90 37.58
C ILE A 78 0.47 18.62 38.13
N LEU A 79 0.97 17.47 37.67
CA LEU A 79 0.56 16.17 38.18
C LEU A 79 0.99 15.97 39.63
N ASN A 80 0.09 15.37 40.40
CA ASN A 80 0.34 14.86 41.75
C ASN A 80 0.45 13.32 41.79
N LEU A 81 0.37 12.66 40.63
CA LEU A 81 0.46 11.22 40.43
C LEU A 81 1.48 10.90 39.35
N ALA A 82 1.94 9.64 39.30
CA ALA A 82 2.72 9.17 38.17
C ALA A 82 1.89 9.28 36.86
N PRO A 83 2.49 9.62 35.71
CA PRO A 83 1.75 9.88 34.47
C PRO A 83 0.80 8.75 34.03
N LEU A 84 1.25 7.48 34.02
CA LEU A 84 0.40 6.33 33.69
C LEU A 84 -0.75 6.12 34.71
N GLN A 85 -0.52 6.43 35.99
CA GLN A 85 -1.60 6.38 36.99
C GLN A 85 -2.62 7.49 36.74
N ALA A 86 -2.16 8.67 36.31
CA ALA A 86 -3.02 9.80 36.02
C ALA A 86 -3.90 9.59 34.77
N VAL A 87 -3.46 8.79 33.79
CA VAL A 87 -4.27 8.38 32.62
C VAL A 87 -5.60 7.76 33.08
N TYR A 88 -5.56 6.76 33.95
CA TYR A 88 -6.76 6.00 34.34
C TYR A 88 -7.40 6.49 35.65
N GLY A 89 -6.61 7.03 36.57
CA GLY A 89 -7.06 7.40 37.91
C GLY A 89 -7.73 8.77 38.01
N SER A 90 -7.70 9.58 36.95
CA SER A 90 -8.21 10.95 37.00
C SER A 90 -8.67 11.45 35.62
N PRO A 91 -9.71 10.83 35.03
CA PRO A 91 -10.20 11.17 33.70
C PRO A 91 -10.65 12.63 33.61
N SER A 92 -10.47 13.23 32.44
CA SER A 92 -10.85 14.61 32.16
C SER A 92 -12.38 14.79 32.08
N PRO A 93 -12.97 15.81 32.73
CA PRO A 93 -14.35 16.21 32.49
C PRO A 93 -14.57 16.87 31.12
N ASN A 94 -13.49 17.29 30.45
CA ASN A 94 -13.52 17.91 29.13
C ASN A 94 -13.46 16.85 28.01
N SER A 95 -13.29 17.30 26.76
CA SER A 95 -13.24 16.43 25.59
C SER A 95 -12.10 15.42 25.69
N PHE A 96 -10.90 15.90 26.02
CA PHE A 96 -9.68 15.11 26.12
C PHE A 96 -8.79 15.53 27.29
N GLN A 97 -7.78 14.71 27.56
CA GLN A 97 -6.65 15.03 28.41
C GLN A 97 -5.34 14.91 27.62
N LEU A 98 -4.38 15.78 27.91
CA LEU A 98 -3.01 15.63 27.43
C LEU A 98 -2.07 15.66 28.64
N ILE A 99 -1.31 14.61 28.83
CA ILE A 99 -0.31 14.50 29.88
C ILE A 99 1.07 14.60 29.24
N TYR A 100 1.82 15.64 29.58
CA TYR A 100 3.24 15.71 29.25
C TYR A 100 4.09 15.13 30.38
N ASP A 101 5.06 14.32 30.00
CA ASP A 101 6.15 13.83 30.83
C ASP A 101 7.50 14.13 30.18
N ASN A 102 8.58 14.00 30.96
CA ASN A 102 9.96 14.18 30.52
C ASN A 102 10.72 12.85 30.53
N LYS A 103 10.11 11.81 29.93
CA LYS A 103 10.68 10.46 29.83
C LYS A 103 10.83 10.07 28.37
N ASP A 104 11.50 8.96 28.09
CA ASP A 104 11.76 8.49 26.73
C ASP A 104 10.77 7.38 26.35
N TYR A 105 9.56 7.77 25.95
CA TYR A 105 8.58 6.82 25.41
C TYR A 105 7.74 7.45 24.29
N ASN A 106 7.26 6.62 23.36
CA ASN A 106 6.44 7.13 22.26
C ASN A 106 5.10 7.69 22.77
N PRO A 107 4.62 8.80 22.19
CA PRO A 107 3.29 9.31 22.47
C PRO A 107 2.24 8.24 22.17
N TRP A 108 1.16 8.26 22.96
CA TRP A 108 0.10 7.29 22.81
C TRP A 108 -1.24 7.85 23.28
N TYR A 109 -2.26 7.67 22.45
CA TYR A 109 -3.65 7.91 22.80
C TYR A 109 -4.29 6.69 23.48
N PHE A 110 -4.81 6.88 24.68
CA PHE A 110 -5.55 5.91 25.46
C PHE A 110 -7.06 6.12 25.28
N PRO A 111 -7.76 5.30 24.47
CA PRO A 111 -9.14 5.59 24.07
C PRO A 111 -10.13 5.59 25.24
N ASP A 112 -9.98 4.65 26.17
CA ASP A 112 -10.89 4.51 27.33
C ASP A 112 -10.77 5.69 28.31
N ALA A 113 -9.59 6.29 28.39
CA ALA A 113 -9.32 7.46 29.23
C ALA A 113 -9.55 8.80 28.50
N ARG A 114 -9.58 8.79 27.17
CA ARG A 114 -9.55 9.98 26.30
C ARG A 114 -8.30 10.83 26.55
N THR A 115 -7.17 10.17 26.75
CA THR A 115 -5.93 10.79 27.19
C THR A 115 -4.80 10.52 26.21
N VAL A 116 -4.14 11.58 25.75
CA VAL A 116 -2.83 11.48 25.11
C VAL A 116 -1.78 11.53 26.21
N LEU A 117 -0.92 10.53 26.28
CA LEU A 117 0.29 10.56 27.11
C LEU A 117 1.48 10.83 26.20
N PHE A 118 2.17 11.93 26.44
CA PHE A 118 3.32 12.36 25.66
C PHE A 118 4.54 12.42 26.56
N GLY A 119 5.62 11.74 26.20
CA GLY A 119 6.85 11.78 26.99
C GLY A 119 8.06 11.74 26.09
N TRP A 120 8.64 12.90 25.79
CA TRP A 120 9.97 12.97 25.15
C TRP A 120 10.90 13.82 26.00
N PRO A 121 12.16 13.41 26.18
CA PRO A 121 13.15 14.25 26.83
C PRO A 121 13.61 15.38 25.90
N ASP A 122 14.17 16.44 26.49
CA ASP A 122 14.63 17.64 25.75
C ASP A 122 15.64 17.34 24.61
N ASN A 123 16.43 16.29 24.76
CA ASN A 123 17.44 15.88 23.78
C ASN A 123 16.89 14.97 22.67
N TYR A 124 15.63 14.53 22.76
CA TYR A 124 15.00 13.68 21.76
C TYR A 124 14.15 14.51 20.81
N PHE A 125 14.51 14.53 19.53
CA PHE A 125 13.83 15.29 18.48
C PHE A 125 13.52 16.76 18.83
N GLY A 126 14.41 17.41 19.60
CA GLY A 126 14.26 18.81 20.02
C GLY A 126 13.29 19.03 21.19
N GLY A 127 12.84 17.96 21.85
CA GLY A 127 12.05 18.01 23.07
C GLY A 127 10.54 18.01 22.87
N PRO A 128 9.77 18.04 23.98
CA PRO A 128 8.32 17.81 23.98
C PRO A 128 7.48 18.92 23.35
N PHE A 129 8.10 20.08 23.07
CA PHE A 129 7.45 21.23 22.44
C PHE A 129 8.03 21.54 21.05
N SER A 130 8.80 20.60 20.46
CA SER A 130 9.39 20.78 19.14
C SER A 130 8.35 20.66 18.01
N ALA A 131 8.77 20.99 16.78
CA ALA A 131 7.94 20.78 15.59
C ALA A 131 7.56 19.30 15.42
N LYS A 132 8.51 18.37 15.61
CA LYS A 132 8.24 16.93 15.55
C LYS A 132 7.29 16.47 16.66
N ALA A 133 7.42 17.03 17.86
CA ALA A 133 6.49 16.72 18.95
C ALA A 133 5.08 17.22 18.64
N THR A 134 4.97 18.37 17.98
CA THR A 134 3.71 18.92 17.50
C THR A 134 3.07 18.02 16.45
N GLU A 135 3.84 17.54 15.46
CA GLU A 135 3.35 16.59 14.45
C GLU A 135 2.89 15.27 15.08
N SER A 136 3.65 14.75 16.05
CA SER A 136 3.23 13.56 16.79
C SER A 136 1.96 13.79 17.60
N LEU A 137 1.76 14.97 18.21
CA LEU A 137 0.48 15.30 18.84
C LEU A 137 -0.66 15.38 17.82
N VAL A 138 -0.42 15.84 16.59
CA VAL A 138 -1.44 15.83 15.53
C VAL A 138 -1.86 14.40 15.20
N HIS A 139 -0.90 13.47 15.13
CA HIS A 139 -1.17 12.04 14.98
C HIS A 139 -2.01 11.47 16.15
N GLU A 140 -1.61 11.72 17.40
CA GLU A 140 -2.35 11.24 18.57
C GLU A 140 -3.76 11.83 18.69
N PHE A 141 -3.92 13.12 18.38
CA PHE A 141 -5.24 13.73 18.29
C PHE A 141 -6.03 13.18 17.09
N GLY A 142 -5.38 12.71 16.02
CA GLY A 142 -6.01 11.96 14.94
C GLY A 142 -6.67 10.68 15.46
N HIS A 143 -5.98 9.90 16.30
CA HIS A 143 -6.57 8.76 17.01
C HIS A 143 -7.70 9.17 17.96
N ALA A 144 -7.55 10.28 18.67
CA ALA A 144 -8.63 10.84 19.49
C ALA A 144 -9.88 11.20 18.67
N ARG A 145 -9.67 11.52 17.38
CA ARG A 145 -10.70 11.69 16.36
C ARG A 145 -10.89 10.44 15.48
N GLY A 146 -10.59 9.26 16.01
CA GLY A 146 -10.98 7.94 15.48
C GLY A 146 -10.16 7.42 14.29
N ALA A 147 -9.17 8.17 13.82
CA ALA A 147 -8.26 7.68 12.79
C ALA A 147 -7.47 6.45 13.29
N ILE A 148 -7.09 5.58 12.36
CA ILE A 148 -6.38 4.32 12.64
C ILE A 148 -4.90 4.46 12.25
N ASP A 149 -4.03 3.58 12.76
CA ASP A 149 -2.66 3.51 12.26
C ASP A 149 -2.63 2.88 10.87
N LEU A 150 -2.31 3.69 9.86
CA LEU A 150 -2.23 3.18 8.51
C LEU A 150 -1.01 2.29 8.30
N TYR A 151 0.09 2.54 8.99
CA TYR A 151 1.27 1.67 8.92
C TYR A 151 0.97 0.24 9.41
N GLY A 152 -0.11 0.03 10.16
CA GLY A 152 -0.62 -1.31 10.52
C GLY A 152 -1.15 -2.13 9.34
N LEU A 153 -1.37 -1.52 8.17
CA LEU A 153 -1.80 -2.18 6.92
C LEU A 153 -0.61 -2.64 6.05
N ASN A 154 0.61 -2.17 6.36
CA ASN A 154 1.81 -2.37 5.55
C ASN A 154 2.08 -3.85 5.28
N VAL A 155 2.63 -4.16 4.11
CA VAL A 155 3.16 -5.48 3.77
C VAL A 155 4.48 -5.31 3.05
N LEU A 156 5.53 -5.90 3.61
CA LEU A 156 6.83 -5.94 2.96
C LEU A 156 6.82 -6.99 1.85
N THR A 157 7.33 -6.65 0.67
CA THR A 157 7.34 -7.53 -0.51
C THR A 157 7.97 -8.89 -0.24
N GLN A 158 9.07 -8.94 0.52
CA GLN A 158 9.74 -10.19 0.91
C GLN A 158 8.91 -11.07 1.86
N ASN A 159 7.93 -10.49 2.56
CA ASN A 159 7.05 -11.16 3.50
C ASN A 159 5.72 -11.58 2.87
N ASN A 160 5.56 -11.46 1.55
CA ASN A 160 4.42 -12.00 0.83
C ASN A 160 4.81 -13.35 0.18
N PRO A 161 4.37 -14.49 0.75
CA PRO A 161 4.67 -15.82 0.21
C PRO A 161 3.75 -16.21 -0.96
N ILE A 162 2.71 -15.43 -1.26
CA ILE A 162 1.73 -15.74 -2.30
C ILE A 162 2.16 -15.13 -3.64
N ALA A 163 2.53 -13.86 -3.61
CA ALA A 163 2.97 -13.10 -4.78
C ALA A 163 4.12 -12.15 -4.39
N PRO A 164 4.99 -11.75 -5.31
CA PRO A 164 6.06 -10.80 -5.02
C PRO A 164 5.51 -9.36 -4.98
N LEU A 165 4.53 -9.10 -4.13
CA LEU A 165 3.86 -7.80 -4.03
C LEU A 165 3.90 -7.31 -2.58
N GLY A 166 4.32 -6.06 -2.40
CA GLY A 166 4.17 -5.33 -1.15
C GLY A 166 2.94 -4.42 -1.17
N TYR A 167 2.62 -3.85 -0.02
CA TYR A 167 1.63 -2.80 0.12
C TYR A 167 2.15 -1.75 1.09
N THR A 168 2.29 -0.52 0.63
CA THR A 168 2.65 0.62 1.47
C THR A 168 1.50 1.63 1.43
N PRO A 169 0.89 1.99 2.57
CA PRO A 169 -0.08 3.06 2.61
C PRO A 169 0.54 4.40 2.18
N GLU A 170 -0.26 5.26 1.56
CA GLU A 170 0.18 6.60 1.17
C GLU A 170 0.73 7.40 2.36
N PRO A 171 1.81 8.19 2.20
CA PRO A 171 2.38 9.03 3.27
C PRO A 171 1.41 10.13 3.74
N THR A 172 0.86 9.95 4.93
CA THR A 172 -0.10 10.84 5.59
C THR A 172 0.19 10.90 7.08
N VAL A 173 -0.45 11.82 7.80
CA VAL A 173 -0.30 11.98 9.25
C VAL A 173 -0.48 10.64 9.97
N MET A 174 -1.31 9.74 9.44
CA MET A 174 -1.64 8.45 10.05
C MET A 174 -0.79 7.26 9.55
N SER A 175 0.02 7.42 8.50
CA SER A 175 0.96 6.38 8.03
C SER A 175 2.41 6.68 8.39
N VAL A 176 2.76 7.97 8.52
CA VAL A 176 4.06 8.43 9.01
C VAL A 176 3.80 9.49 10.08
N SER A 177 4.18 9.21 11.33
CA SER A 177 3.85 10.07 12.48
C SER A 177 4.53 11.44 12.48
N TYR A 178 5.34 11.75 11.47
CA TYR A 178 6.04 13.02 11.25
C TYR A 178 6.43 13.21 9.78
N GLY A 179 6.66 14.46 9.37
CA GLY A 179 7.15 14.82 8.04
C GLY A 179 6.07 15.02 6.97
N THR A 180 4.79 14.95 7.33
CA THR A 180 3.66 15.24 6.44
C THR A 180 2.54 15.93 7.20
N THR A 181 1.68 16.63 6.45
CA THR A 181 0.48 17.30 6.96
C THR A 181 -0.78 16.84 6.25
N LEU A 182 -0.64 15.85 5.36
CA LEU A 182 -1.74 15.32 4.55
C LEU A 182 -2.56 14.32 5.37
N TRP A 183 -3.88 14.38 5.19
CA TRP A 183 -4.82 13.42 5.76
C TRP A 183 -5.34 12.50 4.66
N ASP A 184 -5.33 11.20 4.91
CA ASP A 184 -5.91 10.21 4.00
C ASP A 184 -7.44 10.31 3.96
N GLU A 185 -8.05 9.80 2.89
CA GLU A 185 -9.51 9.85 2.71
C GLU A 185 -10.29 9.13 3.81
N HIS A 186 -9.72 8.06 4.37
CA HIS A 186 -10.39 7.25 5.39
C HIS A 186 -10.48 8.01 6.72
N SER A 187 -9.36 8.57 7.18
CA SER A 187 -9.32 9.45 8.35
C SER A 187 -10.22 10.67 8.17
N ARG A 188 -10.22 11.29 6.98
CA ARG A 188 -11.11 12.41 6.67
C ARG A 188 -12.58 12.00 6.79
N GLY A 189 -12.96 10.86 6.23
CA GLY A 189 -14.32 10.33 6.31
C GLY A 189 -14.78 10.08 7.76
N LEU A 190 -13.92 9.46 8.57
CA LEU A 190 -14.21 9.22 10.00
C LEU A 190 -14.36 10.51 10.80
N ILE A 191 -13.42 11.44 10.65
CA ILE A 191 -13.40 12.71 11.38
C ILE A 191 -14.61 13.56 10.99
N ASN A 192 -14.95 13.62 9.69
CA ASN A 192 -16.12 14.34 9.21
C ASN A 192 -17.43 13.71 9.71
N ALA A 193 -17.55 12.37 9.65
CA ALA A 193 -18.73 11.67 10.15
C ALA A 193 -18.96 11.87 11.65
N ALA A 194 -17.88 12.03 12.42
CA ALA A 194 -17.99 12.33 13.85
C ALA A 194 -18.29 13.80 14.15
N GLY A 195 -17.86 14.72 13.28
CA GLY A 195 -18.05 16.16 13.42
C GLY A 195 -17.60 16.69 14.78
N ALA A 196 -18.50 17.37 15.50
CA ALA A 196 -18.24 17.93 16.83
C ALA A 196 -18.24 16.89 17.98
N THR A 197 -18.54 15.62 17.71
CA THR A 197 -18.64 14.59 18.76
C THR A 197 -17.26 14.28 19.33
N PRO A 198 -16.97 14.56 20.63
CA PRO A 198 -15.63 14.38 21.19
C PRO A 198 -15.16 12.94 21.20
N GLN A 199 -16.02 12.01 21.61
CA GLN A 199 -15.71 10.60 21.66
C GLN A 199 -16.24 9.90 20.40
N ILE A 200 -15.34 9.43 19.57
CA ILE A 200 -15.73 8.54 18.48
C ILE A 200 -15.90 7.14 19.04
N SER A 201 -17.12 6.63 18.95
CA SER A 201 -17.37 5.24 19.30
C SER A 201 -16.68 4.32 18.30
N LEU A 202 -16.10 3.21 18.77
CA LEU A 202 -15.69 2.12 17.89
C LEU A 202 -16.84 1.63 17.01
N ALA A 203 -18.10 1.89 17.40
CA ALA A 203 -19.26 1.62 16.57
C ALA A 203 -19.24 2.37 15.24
N LEU A 204 -18.76 3.62 15.18
CA LEU A 204 -18.63 4.34 13.91
C LEU A 204 -17.73 3.56 12.96
N LEU A 205 -16.51 3.24 13.41
CA LEU A 205 -15.57 2.48 12.59
C LEU A 205 -16.13 1.10 12.17
N ARG A 206 -16.72 0.34 13.10
CA ARG A 206 -17.26 -1.01 12.80
C ARG A 206 -18.44 -0.98 11.83
N ASN A 207 -19.19 0.11 11.79
CA ASN A 207 -20.40 0.24 10.99
C ASN A 207 -20.15 0.95 9.64
N SER A 208 -18.98 1.56 9.45
CA SER A 208 -18.58 2.23 8.21
C SER A 208 -18.12 1.24 7.14
N PHE A 209 -18.97 0.27 6.79
CA PHE A 209 -18.73 -0.65 5.69
C PHE A 209 -19.89 -0.61 4.69
N PRO A 210 -19.60 -0.75 3.38
CA PRO A 210 -20.63 -0.93 2.38
C PRO A 210 -21.49 -2.14 2.71
N ARG A 211 -22.82 -2.05 2.48
CA ARG A 211 -23.74 -3.18 2.69
C ARG A 211 -23.38 -4.41 1.86
N GLN A 212 -22.69 -4.21 0.74
CA GLN A 212 -22.23 -5.26 -0.13
C GLN A 212 -20.84 -4.94 -0.68
N MET A 213 -19.97 -5.95 -0.64
CA MET A 213 -18.65 -5.94 -1.27
C MET A 213 -18.60 -6.99 -2.36
N ARG A 214 -17.87 -6.70 -3.44
CA ARG A 214 -17.78 -7.55 -4.62
C ARG A 214 -16.36 -7.58 -5.16
N ILE A 215 -15.96 -8.69 -5.74
CA ILE A 215 -14.77 -8.81 -6.58
C ILE A 215 -15.22 -8.92 -8.04
N LEU A 216 -14.69 -8.08 -8.92
CA LEU A 216 -14.87 -8.14 -10.36
C LEU A 216 -13.59 -8.67 -11.00
N ALA A 217 -13.64 -9.84 -11.61
CA ALA A 217 -12.53 -10.43 -12.33
C ALA A 217 -12.58 -10.07 -13.81
N ARG A 218 -11.47 -9.55 -14.34
CA ARG A 218 -11.32 -9.28 -15.77
C ARG A 218 -9.99 -9.79 -16.32
N ASP A 219 -9.96 -10.05 -17.61
CA ASP A 219 -8.70 -10.23 -18.32
C ASP A 219 -8.11 -8.88 -18.75
N GLU A 220 -6.91 -8.93 -19.34
CA GLU A 220 -6.20 -7.77 -19.90
C GLU A 220 -6.99 -7.00 -20.97
N ALA A 221 -7.95 -7.65 -21.64
CA ALA A 221 -8.82 -7.01 -22.64
C ALA A 221 -10.07 -6.40 -22.00
N GLY A 222 -10.18 -6.41 -20.66
CA GLY A 222 -11.33 -5.94 -19.90
C GLY A 222 -12.54 -6.86 -19.95
N ARG A 223 -12.42 -8.08 -20.49
CA ARG A 223 -13.51 -9.06 -20.57
C ARG A 223 -13.71 -9.69 -19.20
N SER A 224 -14.97 -9.88 -18.83
CA SER A 224 -15.32 -10.51 -17.55
C SER A 224 -14.94 -11.98 -17.54
N LEU A 225 -14.42 -12.46 -16.41
CA LEU A 225 -13.94 -13.84 -16.26
C LEU A 225 -14.93 -14.66 -15.42
N PRO A 226 -15.83 -15.46 -16.04
CA PRO A 226 -16.76 -16.31 -15.31
C PRO A 226 -16.07 -17.55 -14.73
N ASN A 227 -16.58 -18.06 -13.61
CA ASN A 227 -16.04 -19.22 -12.88
C ASN A 227 -14.56 -19.06 -12.45
N ALA A 228 -14.07 -17.82 -12.39
CA ALA A 228 -12.75 -17.52 -11.86
C ALA A 228 -12.73 -17.84 -10.36
N THR A 229 -11.70 -18.54 -9.89
CA THR A 229 -11.54 -18.82 -8.47
C THR A 229 -10.95 -17.60 -7.77
N VAL A 230 -11.60 -17.15 -6.71
CA VAL A 230 -11.15 -16.01 -5.91
C VAL A 230 -10.73 -16.48 -4.52
N ARG A 231 -9.61 -15.97 -4.01
CA ARG A 231 -9.09 -16.26 -2.66
C ARG A 231 -8.66 -14.97 -1.96
N LEU A 232 -9.02 -14.83 -0.68
CA LEU A 232 -8.60 -13.71 0.17
C LEU A 232 -7.60 -14.22 1.21
N TYR A 233 -6.38 -13.70 1.14
CA TYR A 233 -5.30 -13.94 2.08
C TYR A 233 -5.20 -12.75 3.04
N PRO A 234 -5.40 -12.95 4.36
CA PRO A 234 -5.43 -11.84 5.30
C PRO A 234 -4.02 -11.34 5.61
N VAL A 235 -3.94 -10.05 5.92
CA VAL A 235 -2.85 -9.42 6.65
C VAL A 235 -3.31 -9.27 8.09
N GLU A 236 -2.45 -9.54 9.07
CA GLU A 236 -2.75 -9.25 10.48
C GLU A 236 -2.22 -7.85 10.81
N TRP A 237 -2.87 -7.13 11.73
CA TRP A 237 -2.41 -5.79 12.13
C TRP A 237 -0.93 -5.79 12.50
N TYR A 238 -0.16 -4.88 11.86
CA TYR A 238 1.28 -4.70 12.08
C TYR A 238 2.15 -5.95 11.80
N SER A 239 1.62 -6.95 11.09
CA SER A 239 2.41 -8.16 10.78
C SER A 239 3.43 -7.95 9.67
N GLU A 240 3.22 -6.93 8.84
CA GLU A 240 4.00 -6.67 7.63
C GLU A 240 4.04 -7.85 6.65
N LYS A 241 3.06 -8.76 6.75
CA LYS A 241 3.10 -10.10 6.15
C LYS A 241 1.71 -10.57 5.72
N VAL A 242 1.65 -11.18 4.54
CA VAL A 242 0.48 -11.94 4.09
C VAL A 242 0.47 -13.33 4.71
N SER A 243 -0.67 -13.73 5.29
CA SER A 243 -0.91 -15.10 5.74
C SER A 243 -1.24 -16.02 4.58
N THR A 244 -0.70 -17.23 4.56
CA THR A 244 -1.06 -18.26 3.57
C THR A 244 -2.41 -18.91 3.82
N ASN A 245 -3.03 -18.64 4.98
CA ASN A 245 -4.32 -19.22 5.34
C ASN A 245 -5.45 -18.39 4.72
N VAL A 246 -6.05 -18.90 3.65
CA VAL A 246 -7.20 -18.29 2.98
C VAL A 246 -8.37 -18.20 3.96
N VAL A 247 -8.93 -17.00 4.15
CA VAL A 247 -10.08 -16.77 5.03
C VAL A 247 -11.42 -16.75 4.29
N LEU A 248 -11.38 -16.50 2.98
CA LEU A 248 -12.56 -16.52 2.13
C LEU A 248 -12.19 -16.98 0.72
N THR A 249 -13.01 -17.85 0.15
CA THR A 249 -12.87 -18.31 -1.24
C THR A 249 -14.23 -18.47 -1.90
N GLY A 250 -14.28 -18.29 -3.21
CA GLY A 250 -15.49 -18.47 -4.01
C GLY A 250 -15.19 -18.40 -5.50
N GLN A 251 -16.24 -18.29 -6.28
CA GLN A 251 -16.16 -18.21 -7.74
C GLN A 251 -16.99 -17.04 -8.27
N THR A 252 -16.52 -16.45 -9.35
CA THR A 252 -17.26 -15.42 -10.08
C THR A 252 -18.42 -16.02 -10.89
N ASP A 253 -19.50 -15.26 -11.02
CA ASP A 253 -20.65 -15.59 -11.84
C ASP A 253 -20.41 -15.33 -13.34
N ALA A 254 -21.45 -15.48 -14.16
CA ALA A 254 -21.39 -15.24 -15.61
C ALA A 254 -20.93 -13.83 -16.01
N SER A 255 -21.04 -12.85 -15.11
CA SER A 255 -20.59 -11.46 -15.31
C SER A 255 -19.20 -11.18 -14.75
N GLY A 256 -18.48 -12.22 -14.31
CA GLY A 256 -17.17 -12.08 -13.67
C GLY A 256 -17.23 -11.48 -12.26
N LEU A 257 -18.41 -11.42 -11.64
CA LEU A 257 -18.59 -10.87 -10.30
C LEU A 257 -18.69 -11.98 -9.26
N TRP A 258 -18.04 -11.78 -8.13
CA TRP A 258 -18.30 -12.55 -6.91
C TRP A 258 -18.70 -11.60 -5.79
N VAL A 259 -19.93 -11.74 -5.30
CA VAL A 259 -20.40 -11.04 -4.10
C VAL A 259 -19.83 -11.76 -2.88
N LEU A 260 -19.12 -11.03 -2.03
CA LEU A 260 -18.59 -11.61 -0.80
C LEU A 260 -19.76 -12.01 0.10
N PRO A 261 -19.84 -13.26 0.59
CA PRO A 261 -20.96 -13.73 1.39
C PRO A 261 -20.98 -13.11 2.79
N VAL A 262 -19.85 -12.59 3.27
CA VAL A 262 -19.67 -11.94 4.56
C VAL A 262 -18.66 -10.80 4.46
N ASN A 263 -18.64 -9.89 5.43
CA ASN A 263 -17.60 -8.88 5.55
C ASN A 263 -16.28 -9.55 5.99
N PRO A 264 -15.23 -9.60 5.14
CA PRO A 264 -14.00 -10.34 5.44
C PRO A 264 -13.19 -9.66 6.56
N PHE A 265 -13.37 -8.35 6.79
CA PHE A 265 -12.70 -7.58 7.85
C PHE A 265 -13.19 -7.95 9.26
N GLN A 266 -14.33 -8.66 9.37
CA GLN A 266 -14.94 -9.11 10.63
C GLN A 266 -15.03 -7.98 11.69
N PRO A 267 -15.79 -6.90 11.41
CA PRO A 267 -15.99 -5.84 12.38
C PRO A 267 -16.67 -6.36 13.65
N GLY A 268 -16.23 -5.87 14.80
CA GLY A 268 -16.69 -6.33 16.12
C GLY A 268 -15.87 -7.47 16.73
N THR A 269 -14.74 -7.85 16.13
CA THR A 269 -13.89 -8.93 16.67
C THR A 269 -13.21 -8.50 17.98
N PRO A 270 -13.49 -9.16 19.12
CA PRO A 270 -12.90 -8.78 20.41
C PRO A 270 -11.38 -8.97 20.44
N GLY A 271 -10.68 -8.07 21.14
CA GLY A 271 -9.23 -8.14 21.32
C GLY A 271 -8.39 -7.79 20.10
N LYS A 272 -9.01 -7.46 18.96
CA LYS A 272 -8.32 -6.96 17.76
C LYS A 272 -8.27 -5.43 17.75
N HIS A 273 -7.26 -4.87 17.08
CA HIS A 273 -7.11 -3.42 16.96
C HIS A 273 -8.36 -2.81 16.31
N TRP A 274 -8.87 -1.75 16.94
CA TRP A 274 -10.15 -1.12 16.63
C TRP A 274 -11.36 -2.06 16.46
N GLN A 275 -11.29 -3.27 17.05
CA GLN A 275 -12.27 -4.36 16.90
C GLN A 275 -12.49 -4.80 15.44
N ILE A 276 -11.47 -4.73 14.60
CA ILE A 276 -11.48 -5.23 13.22
C ILE A 276 -10.43 -6.33 13.11
N ALA A 277 -10.78 -7.50 12.58
CA ALA A 277 -9.87 -8.65 12.60
C ALA A 277 -8.62 -8.44 11.73
N TYR A 278 -8.83 -7.91 10.52
CA TYR A 278 -7.79 -7.78 9.50
C TYR A 278 -7.86 -6.38 8.90
N PRO A 279 -6.73 -5.68 8.71
CA PRO A 279 -6.73 -4.36 8.10
C PRO A 279 -6.55 -4.38 6.58
N ASN A 280 -6.14 -5.51 6.00
CA ASN A 280 -5.85 -5.63 4.57
C ASN A 280 -5.94 -7.09 4.12
N PHE A 281 -6.15 -7.32 2.83
CA PHE A 281 -6.09 -8.63 2.19
C PHE A 281 -5.34 -8.55 0.87
N LEU A 282 -4.57 -9.58 0.55
CA LEU A 282 -4.22 -9.87 -0.84
C LEU A 282 -5.36 -10.70 -1.44
N VAL A 283 -5.99 -10.17 -2.48
CA VAL A 283 -7.03 -10.87 -3.26
C VAL A 283 -6.35 -11.50 -4.47
N GLU A 284 -6.50 -12.81 -4.61
CA GLU A 284 -6.05 -13.57 -5.78
C GLU A 284 -7.27 -13.96 -6.62
N VAL A 285 -7.16 -13.80 -7.93
CA VAL A 285 -8.13 -14.29 -8.91
C VAL A 285 -7.42 -15.20 -9.90
N GLN A 286 -7.91 -16.43 -10.06
CA GLN A 286 -7.33 -17.42 -10.97
C GLN A 286 -8.38 -17.88 -11.99
N ALA A 287 -8.07 -17.72 -13.28
CA ALA A 287 -8.92 -18.13 -14.40
C ALA A 287 -8.06 -18.53 -15.60
N GLU A 288 -8.44 -19.61 -16.30
CA GLU A 288 -7.81 -20.02 -17.58
C GLU A 288 -6.27 -20.15 -17.52
N GLY A 289 -5.73 -20.56 -16.37
CA GLY A 289 -4.28 -20.69 -16.15
C GLY A 289 -3.54 -19.38 -15.89
N LYS A 290 -4.24 -18.24 -15.86
CA LYS A 290 -3.75 -16.93 -15.43
C LYS A 290 -4.14 -16.63 -13.99
N THR A 291 -3.34 -15.81 -13.32
CA THR A 291 -3.60 -15.34 -11.96
C THR A 291 -3.40 -13.83 -11.89
N GLY A 292 -4.34 -13.13 -11.27
CA GLY A 292 -4.26 -11.71 -10.94
C GLY A 292 -4.27 -11.49 -9.43
N TYR A 293 -3.70 -10.38 -9.00
CA TYR A 293 -3.65 -10.00 -7.58
C TYR A 293 -4.02 -8.53 -7.41
N GLU A 294 -4.72 -8.21 -6.32
CA GLU A 294 -4.99 -6.83 -5.90
C GLU A 294 -5.10 -6.74 -4.37
N TRP A 295 -4.77 -5.57 -3.82
CA TRP A 295 -4.94 -5.28 -2.41
C TRP A 295 -6.37 -4.82 -2.09
N LEU A 296 -6.91 -5.33 -0.97
CA LEU A 296 -8.18 -4.90 -0.41
C LEU A 296 -7.96 -4.29 0.98
N PRO A 297 -7.41 -3.06 1.06
CA PRO A 297 -7.16 -2.40 2.33
C PRO A 297 -8.46 -1.90 2.95
N LEU A 298 -8.53 -1.92 4.28
CA LEU A 298 -9.66 -1.43 5.08
C LEU A 298 -10.01 0.01 4.69
N THR A 299 -9.00 0.84 4.54
CA THR A 299 -9.16 2.26 4.20
C THR A 299 -9.96 2.48 2.92
N PHE A 300 -9.69 1.72 1.86
CA PHE A 300 -10.39 1.90 0.57
C PHE A 300 -11.87 1.54 0.68
N VAL A 301 -12.17 0.44 1.39
CA VAL A 301 -13.53 -0.05 1.58
C VAL A 301 -14.36 0.94 2.40
N GLN A 302 -13.79 1.45 3.49
CA GLN A 302 -14.48 2.39 4.36
C GLN A 302 -14.58 3.79 3.74
N SER A 303 -13.55 4.27 3.04
CA SER A 303 -13.60 5.52 2.26
C SER A 303 -14.73 5.50 1.23
N ALA A 304 -14.90 4.38 0.51
CA ALA A 304 -16.00 4.23 -0.43
C ALA A 304 -17.38 4.29 0.27
N CYS A 305 -17.49 3.74 1.49
CA CYS A 305 -18.71 3.84 2.29
C CYS A 305 -19.02 5.29 2.69
N PHE A 306 -18.01 6.08 3.06
CA PHE A 306 -18.22 7.49 3.40
C PHE A 306 -18.63 8.32 2.18
N ALA A 307 -18.04 8.04 1.01
CA ALA A 307 -18.36 8.75 -0.22
C ALA A 307 -19.75 8.40 -0.78
N ALA A 308 -20.17 7.14 -0.66
CA ALA A 308 -21.44 6.66 -1.19
C ALA A 308 -21.97 5.43 -0.39
N PRO A 309 -22.62 5.64 0.76
CA PRO A 309 -22.95 4.56 1.71
C PRO A 309 -23.92 3.51 1.16
N GLU A 310 -24.74 3.87 0.18
CA GLU A 310 -25.70 2.97 -0.46
C GLU A 310 -25.12 2.24 -1.68
N ARG A 311 -23.90 2.57 -2.13
CA ARG A 311 -23.26 1.90 -3.27
C ARG A 311 -22.47 0.67 -2.80
N PRO A 312 -22.58 -0.47 -3.51
CA PRO A 312 -21.68 -1.59 -3.30
C PRO A 312 -20.23 -1.18 -3.58
N PHE A 313 -19.30 -1.68 -2.77
CA PHE A 313 -17.88 -1.60 -3.10
C PHE A 313 -17.52 -2.75 -4.04
N THR A 314 -16.77 -2.44 -5.10
CA THR A 314 -16.30 -3.44 -6.07
C THR A 314 -14.80 -3.28 -6.24
N LEU A 315 -14.03 -4.32 -5.90
CA LEU A 315 -12.62 -4.42 -6.23
C LEU A 315 -12.49 -5.03 -7.63
N LEU A 316 -11.79 -4.35 -8.53
CA LEU A 316 -11.40 -4.93 -9.81
C LEU A 316 -10.09 -5.71 -9.61
N VAL A 317 -10.04 -6.93 -10.12
CA VAL A 317 -8.81 -7.72 -10.19
C VAL A 317 -8.62 -8.18 -11.62
N GLU A 318 -7.52 -7.75 -12.22
CA GLU A 318 -7.16 -8.13 -13.59
C GLU A 318 -6.20 -9.32 -13.55
N THR A 319 -6.49 -10.38 -14.31
CA THR A 319 -5.57 -11.52 -14.46
C THR A 319 -4.50 -11.19 -15.48
N THR A 320 -3.65 -10.23 -15.16
CA THR A 320 -2.48 -9.84 -15.96
C THR A 320 -1.31 -10.77 -15.60
N PRO A 321 -0.58 -11.33 -16.58
CA PRO A 321 0.66 -12.04 -16.32
C PRO A 321 1.62 -11.11 -15.59
N ILE A 322 2.14 -11.54 -14.43
CA ILE A 322 3.26 -10.84 -13.80
C ILE A 322 4.45 -11.00 -14.75
N HIS A 323 4.94 -9.89 -15.31
CA HIS A 323 6.11 -9.93 -16.18
C HIS A 323 7.39 -10.18 -15.35
N TYR A 324 8.35 -10.94 -15.90
CA TYR A 324 9.59 -11.37 -15.21
C TYR A 324 10.34 -10.22 -14.52
N GLY A 325 10.41 -9.05 -15.16
CA GLY A 325 11.04 -7.86 -14.59
C GLY A 325 10.38 -7.38 -13.30
N GLU A 326 9.05 -7.49 -13.20
CA GLU A 326 8.29 -7.12 -12.00
C GLU A 326 8.48 -8.14 -10.88
N TRP A 327 8.53 -9.44 -11.21
CA TRP A 327 8.78 -10.51 -10.25
C TRP A 327 10.20 -10.44 -9.63
N ILE A 328 11.24 -10.24 -10.45
CA ILE A 328 12.62 -10.09 -9.96
C ILE A 328 12.81 -8.77 -9.21
N ALA A 329 12.26 -7.66 -9.69
CA ALA A 329 12.37 -6.37 -9.02
C ALA A 329 11.81 -6.41 -7.59
N ALA A 330 10.73 -7.16 -7.40
CA ALA A 330 10.11 -7.35 -6.11
C ALA A 330 10.88 -8.30 -5.17
N ARG A 331 11.58 -9.31 -5.70
CA ARG A 331 12.37 -10.26 -4.88
C ARG A 331 13.77 -9.74 -4.56
N LEU A 332 14.32 -8.87 -5.40
CA LEU A 332 15.64 -8.25 -5.28
C LEU A 332 15.52 -6.71 -5.38
N PRO A 333 14.89 -6.05 -4.39
CA PRO A 333 14.59 -4.62 -4.44
C PRO A 333 15.85 -3.74 -4.53
N ASN A 334 16.99 -4.25 -4.07
CA ASN A 334 18.28 -3.53 -4.07
C ASN A 334 19.22 -3.94 -5.22
N ALA A 335 18.81 -4.87 -6.08
CA ALA A 335 19.62 -5.23 -7.26
C ALA A 335 19.46 -4.15 -8.35
N SER A 336 20.58 -3.67 -8.87
CA SER A 336 20.64 -2.79 -10.03
C SER A 336 20.05 -3.48 -11.27
N GLU A 337 19.62 -2.69 -12.24
CA GLU A 337 19.08 -3.20 -13.51
C GLU A 337 20.07 -4.15 -14.22
N GLY A 338 21.38 -3.91 -14.06
CA GLY A 338 22.44 -4.81 -14.53
C GLY A 338 22.59 -6.11 -13.74
N GLU A 339 22.30 -6.12 -12.43
CA GLU A 339 22.27 -7.34 -11.60
C GLU A 339 20.97 -8.15 -11.80
N ARG A 340 19.89 -7.48 -12.24
CA ARG A 340 18.64 -8.14 -12.66
C ARG A 340 18.72 -8.72 -14.07
N ALA A 341 19.64 -8.20 -14.90
CA ALA A 341 19.82 -8.59 -16.30
C ALA A 341 21.13 -9.33 -16.62
N GLY A 342 22.00 -9.65 -15.64
CA GLY A 342 23.20 -10.44 -15.91
C GLY A 342 23.97 -10.92 -14.67
N PRO A 343 24.65 -12.09 -14.74
CA PRO A 343 25.09 -12.78 -15.96
C PRO A 343 24.49 -14.19 -16.09
N ALA A 344 23.56 -14.33 -17.05
CA ALA A 344 23.15 -15.45 -17.91
C ALA A 344 23.42 -16.96 -17.60
N ASP A 345 24.03 -17.38 -16.49
CA ASP A 345 24.26 -18.79 -16.11
C ASP A 345 24.94 -18.85 -14.72
N PRO A 346 24.24 -18.54 -13.61
CA PRO A 346 24.84 -18.44 -12.28
C PRO A 346 25.29 -19.80 -11.70
N ASP A 347 24.74 -20.92 -12.18
CA ASP A 347 25.10 -22.27 -11.71
C ASP A 347 26.09 -23.01 -12.64
N GLY A 348 26.34 -22.44 -13.83
CA GLY A 348 27.38 -22.82 -14.77
C GLY A 348 27.01 -24.03 -15.63
N ASP A 349 25.71 -24.27 -15.85
CA ASP A 349 25.19 -25.43 -16.58
C ASP A 349 24.99 -25.16 -18.08
N GLY A 350 25.12 -23.90 -18.51
CA GLY A 350 25.06 -23.44 -19.88
C GLY A 350 23.69 -22.94 -20.35
N LEU A 351 22.67 -22.88 -19.47
CA LEU A 351 21.34 -22.34 -19.77
C LEU A 351 21.16 -20.92 -19.16
N PRO A 352 20.70 -19.95 -19.97
CA PRO A 352 20.18 -18.70 -19.42
C PRO A 352 18.97 -18.94 -18.50
N ASN A 353 18.91 -18.22 -17.37
CA ASN A 353 17.80 -18.26 -16.41
C ASN A 353 16.42 -18.22 -17.09
N ASP A 354 16.30 -17.47 -18.19
CA ASP A 354 15.07 -17.31 -18.95
C ASP A 354 14.62 -18.63 -19.62
N LEU A 355 15.56 -19.48 -20.04
CA LEU A 355 15.31 -20.81 -20.60
C LEU A 355 15.02 -21.85 -19.51
N GLU A 356 15.69 -21.79 -18.35
CA GLU A 356 15.43 -22.68 -17.22
C GLU A 356 13.99 -22.54 -16.70
N TYR A 357 13.46 -21.30 -16.73
CA TYR A 357 12.07 -21.01 -16.35
C TYR A 357 11.05 -21.59 -17.33
N VAL A 358 11.30 -21.51 -18.65
CA VAL A 358 10.42 -22.11 -19.69
C VAL A 358 10.25 -23.62 -19.47
N TYR A 359 11.28 -24.28 -18.93
CA TYR A 359 11.28 -25.71 -18.66
C TYR A 359 11.00 -26.09 -17.19
N ARG A 360 10.66 -25.12 -16.32
CA ARG A 360 10.39 -25.33 -14.88
C ARG A 360 11.54 -26.00 -14.12
N LEU A 361 12.78 -25.68 -14.48
CA LEU A 361 13.97 -26.17 -13.80
C LEU A 361 14.30 -25.28 -12.60
N ASN A 362 15.06 -25.82 -11.63
CA ASN A 362 15.53 -25.06 -10.50
C ASN A 362 16.89 -24.44 -10.86
N PRO A 363 17.00 -23.10 -10.98
CA PRO A 363 18.24 -22.39 -11.36
C PRO A 363 19.37 -22.49 -10.31
N SER A 364 19.14 -23.21 -9.21
CA SER A 364 20.15 -23.51 -8.20
C SER A 364 20.66 -24.97 -8.25
N GLN A 365 20.24 -25.76 -9.24
CA GLN A 365 20.59 -27.17 -9.36
C GLN A 365 21.31 -27.44 -10.68
N ARG A 366 22.63 -27.67 -10.61
CA ARG A 366 23.43 -28.16 -11.74
C ARG A 366 22.79 -29.40 -12.38
N SER A 367 22.07 -29.18 -13.47
CA SER A 367 21.53 -30.25 -14.28
C SER A 367 22.67 -30.73 -15.19
N LYS A 368 22.90 -32.05 -15.26
CA LYS A 368 23.95 -32.59 -16.14
C LYS A 368 23.56 -32.26 -17.59
N LEU A 369 24.36 -31.41 -18.25
CA LEU A 369 24.45 -31.15 -19.69
C LEU A 369 23.44 -31.94 -20.53
N TRP A 370 22.45 -31.23 -21.10
CA TRP A 370 21.57 -31.82 -22.10
C TRP A 370 22.36 -32.10 -23.38
N GLN A 371 22.64 -33.38 -23.63
CA GLN A 371 22.96 -33.84 -24.97
C GLN A 371 21.68 -33.81 -25.78
N VAL A 372 21.51 -32.81 -26.65
CA VAL A 372 20.50 -32.88 -27.70
C VAL A 372 20.94 -34.03 -28.63
N PRO A 373 20.14 -35.10 -28.80
CA PRO A 373 20.49 -36.17 -29.73
C PRO A 373 20.68 -35.58 -31.12
N ALA A 374 21.65 -36.07 -31.89
CA ALA A 374 21.91 -35.59 -33.24
C ALA A 374 20.59 -35.58 -34.07
N CYS A 375 20.04 -34.39 -34.26
CA CYS A 375 18.78 -34.19 -34.95
C CYS A 375 19.06 -33.36 -36.21
N ARG A 376 18.54 -33.83 -37.36
CA ARG A 376 18.66 -33.12 -38.65
C ARG A 376 17.90 -31.79 -38.67
N GLU A 377 17.05 -31.55 -37.68
CA GLU A 377 16.17 -30.40 -37.60
C GLU A 377 15.99 -30.02 -36.13
N LEU A 378 16.35 -28.78 -35.77
CA LEU A 378 16.05 -28.20 -34.45
C LEU A 378 14.92 -27.19 -34.62
N ARG A 379 13.80 -27.42 -33.94
CA ARG A 379 12.67 -26.47 -33.92
C ARG A 379 12.63 -25.78 -32.56
N LEU A 380 12.74 -24.45 -32.58
CA LEU A 380 12.55 -23.60 -31.41
C LEU A 380 11.27 -22.78 -31.62
N THR A 381 10.38 -22.78 -30.62
CA THR A 381 9.17 -21.95 -30.60
C THR A 381 9.34 -20.94 -29.48
N LEU A 382 9.38 -19.65 -29.83
CA LEU A 382 9.59 -18.56 -28.87
C LEU A 382 8.32 -17.71 -28.79
N PRO A 383 7.77 -17.42 -27.59
CA PRO A 383 6.70 -16.45 -27.43
C PRO A 383 7.26 -15.04 -27.61
N THR A 384 6.64 -14.22 -28.46
CA THR A 384 6.98 -12.79 -28.58
C THR A 384 5.72 -11.92 -28.43
N PRO A 385 5.84 -10.70 -27.87
CA PRO A 385 4.77 -9.71 -27.95
C PRO A 385 4.58 -9.28 -29.41
N ARG A 386 3.33 -9.12 -29.84
CA ARG A 386 2.96 -8.65 -31.19
C ARG A 386 3.39 -7.18 -31.42
N SER A 387 4.68 -6.91 -31.64
CA SER A 387 5.19 -5.69 -32.30
C SER A 387 6.71 -5.53 -32.28
N VAL A 388 7.51 -6.50 -31.84
CA VAL A 388 8.97 -6.34 -31.80
C VAL A 388 9.59 -7.03 -33.02
N ASP A 389 10.20 -6.26 -33.91
CA ASP A 389 11.12 -6.80 -34.91
C ASP A 389 12.35 -7.31 -34.14
N MET A 390 12.59 -8.62 -34.18
CA MET A 390 13.69 -9.27 -33.44
C MET A 390 14.67 -9.88 -34.44
N ASP A 391 15.93 -9.52 -34.35
CA ASP A 391 17.00 -10.24 -35.05
C ASP A 391 17.48 -11.39 -34.16
N CYS A 392 17.47 -12.62 -34.70
CA CYS A 392 17.98 -13.81 -34.03
C CYS A 392 19.28 -14.25 -34.67
N THR A 393 20.35 -14.31 -33.88
CA THR A 393 21.65 -14.84 -34.33
C THR A 393 21.89 -16.22 -33.73
N VAL A 394 22.16 -17.22 -34.56
CA VAL A 394 22.43 -18.60 -34.14
C VAL A 394 23.87 -18.95 -34.48
N GLN A 395 24.67 -19.33 -33.48
CA GLN A 395 26.02 -19.85 -33.71
C GLN A 395 26.03 -21.37 -33.60
N THR A 396 26.56 -22.05 -34.61
CA THR A 396 26.84 -23.48 -34.57
C THR A 396 28.27 -23.70 -34.09
N LEU A 397 28.46 -24.30 -32.91
CA LEU A 397 29.80 -24.59 -32.40
C LEU A 397 30.20 -26.03 -32.75
N GLY A 398 31.38 -26.18 -33.37
CA GLY A 398 32.10 -27.45 -33.37
C GLY A 398 32.66 -27.71 -31.97
N SER A 399 32.71 -28.98 -31.56
CA SER A 399 33.00 -29.44 -30.18
C SER A 399 34.26 -28.91 -29.46
N SER A 400 35.12 -28.12 -30.12
CA SER A 400 36.39 -27.62 -29.57
C SER A 400 36.59 -26.10 -29.63
N GLN A 401 35.60 -25.29 -30.02
CA GLN A 401 35.73 -23.83 -30.03
C GLN A 401 34.56 -23.17 -29.31
N ILE A 402 34.78 -22.65 -28.10
CA ILE A 402 33.87 -21.72 -27.39
C ILE A 402 34.50 -20.32 -27.37
N SER A 403 35.04 -19.89 -28.52
CA SER A 403 35.52 -18.51 -28.70
C SER A 403 35.63 -18.20 -30.20
N GLY A 404 34.56 -17.66 -30.78
CA GLY A 404 34.54 -17.15 -32.16
C GLY A 404 33.54 -16.01 -32.26
N GLU A 405 33.83 -15.01 -33.10
CA GLU A 405 32.97 -13.85 -33.30
C GLU A 405 31.56 -14.25 -33.78
N TRP A 406 30.56 -13.51 -33.32
CA TRP A 406 29.17 -13.68 -33.73
C TRP A 406 29.04 -13.43 -35.23
N ALA A 407 28.50 -14.40 -35.97
CA ALA A 407 28.18 -14.25 -37.38
C ALA A 407 26.65 -14.15 -37.53
N PRO A 408 26.11 -13.07 -38.12
CA PRO A 408 24.67 -12.94 -38.32
C PRO A 408 24.19 -14.04 -39.27
N VAL A 409 23.17 -14.78 -38.84
CA VAL A 409 22.46 -15.71 -39.72
C VAL A 409 21.11 -15.09 -40.02
N MET A 410 20.93 -14.56 -41.24
CA MET A 410 19.62 -14.09 -41.66
C MET A 410 18.66 -15.28 -41.67
N THR A 411 17.74 -15.28 -40.71
CA THR A 411 16.65 -16.26 -40.62
C THR A 411 15.36 -15.52 -40.93
N GLU A 412 14.66 -15.96 -41.96
CA GLU A 412 13.34 -15.42 -42.29
C GLU A 412 12.36 -15.85 -41.19
N LEU A 413 11.84 -14.88 -40.44
CA LEU A 413 10.82 -15.09 -39.42
C LEU A 413 9.46 -15.32 -40.10
N ILE A 414 8.88 -16.51 -39.94
CA ILE A 414 7.56 -16.81 -40.47
C ILE A 414 6.52 -16.59 -39.35
N PRO A 415 5.65 -15.58 -39.43
CA PRO A 415 4.59 -15.40 -38.46
C PRO A 415 3.60 -16.56 -38.51
N THR A 416 3.14 -17.01 -37.34
CA THR A 416 2.13 -18.06 -37.20
C THR A 416 0.83 -17.52 -36.62
N SER A 417 -0.29 -18.16 -36.96
CA SER A 417 -1.64 -17.66 -36.65
C SER A 417 -2.01 -17.66 -35.17
N ASP A 418 -1.21 -18.31 -34.34
CA ASP A 418 -1.27 -18.34 -32.87
C ASP A 418 -0.43 -17.22 -32.21
N GLY A 419 0.19 -16.34 -32.98
CA GLY A 419 0.97 -15.21 -32.47
C GLY A 419 2.43 -15.53 -32.14
N PHE A 420 2.93 -16.68 -32.59
CA PHE A 420 4.34 -17.05 -32.49
C PHE A 420 5.07 -16.78 -33.83
N PHE A 421 6.40 -16.78 -33.81
CA PHE A 421 7.22 -16.81 -35.02
C PHE A 421 7.93 -18.17 -35.15
N ARG A 422 8.03 -18.69 -36.37
CA ARG A 422 8.84 -19.86 -36.70
C ARG A 422 10.12 -19.42 -37.39
N LEU A 423 11.24 -19.95 -36.94
CA LEU A 423 12.52 -19.84 -37.65
C LEU A 423 12.53 -20.88 -38.79
N SER A 424 12.86 -20.44 -40.01
CA SER A 424 13.09 -21.35 -41.13
C SER A 424 14.26 -22.31 -40.85
N PRO A 425 14.23 -23.56 -41.35
CA PRO A 425 15.22 -24.56 -40.99
C PRO A 425 16.61 -24.19 -41.50
N LEU A 426 17.58 -24.07 -40.59
CA LEU A 426 18.99 -24.14 -40.93
C LEU A 426 19.31 -25.58 -41.38
N ARG A 427 19.62 -25.78 -42.67
CA ARG A 427 20.25 -27.02 -43.12
C ARG A 427 21.72 -26.98 -42.73
N VAL A 428 22.12 -27.84 -41.81
CA VAL A 428 23.54 -27.97 -41.42
C VAL A 428 23.93 -29.44 -41.43
N GLU A 429 24.99 -29.76 -42.19
CA GLU A 429 25.47 -31.13 -42.43
C GLU A 429 26.59 -31.55 -41.44
N ALA A 430 26.38 -31.40 -40.13
CA ALA A 430 27.38 -31.82 -39.13
C ALA A 430 26.79 -32.66 -38.00
N THR A 431 27.57 -33.62 -37.51
CA THR A 431 27.14 -34.74 -36.66
C THR A 431 27.04 -34.44 -35.16
N GLN A 432 27.53 -33.30 -34.69
CA GLN A 432 27.32 -32.79 -33.32
C GLN A 432 27.57 -31.29 -33.31
N GLN A 433 26.60 -30.50 -32.85
CA GLN A 433 26.75 -29.05 -32.70
C GLN A 433 26.05 -28.56 -31.44
N PHE A 434 26.64 -27.55 -30.83
CA PHE A 434 26.04 -26.76 -29.76
C PHE A 434 25.52 -25.46 -30.34
N PHE A 435 24.36 -24.99 -29.86
CA PHE A 435 23.74 -23.76 -30.32
C PHE A 435 23.82 -22.70 -29.23
N ARG A 436 24.20 -21.48 -29.61
CA ARG A 436 24.03 -20.28 -28.79
C ARG A 436 23.09 -19.34 -29.53
N VAL A 437 22.03 -18.89 -28.87
CA VAL A 437 21.03 -17.98 -29.44
C VAL A 437 21.19 -16.64 -28.74
N GLN A 438 21.45 -15.59 -29.52
CA GLN A 438 21.37 -14.21 -29.05
C GLN A 438 20.15 -13.56 -29.70
N VAL A 439 19.39 -12.87 -28.87
CA VAL A 439 18.18 -12.16 -29.25
C VAL A 439 18.44 -10.69 -29.00
N ASP A 440 18.56 -9.91 -30.07
CA ASP A 440 18.78 -8.48 -29.97
C ASP A 440 17.45 -7.75 -30.18
N SER A 441 17.07 -6.89 -29.23
CA SER A 441 15.97 -5.95 -29.42
C SER A 441 16.49 -4.74 -30.20
N LEU A 442 15.97 -4.50 -31.40
CA LEU A 442 16.11 -3.18 -32.02
C LEU A 442 15.14 -2.25 -31.27
N TYR A 443 15.70 -1.19 -30.68
CA TYR A 443 15.01 -0.20 -29.85
C TYR A 443 13.73 0.37 -30.47
#